data_AF-A0A834EJZ1-F1
#
_entry.id   AF-A0A834EJZ1-F1
#
_cell.length_a   1.000
_cell.length_b   1.000
_cell.length_c   1.000
_cell.angle_alpha   90.00
_cell.angle_beta   90.00
_cell.angle_gamma   90.00
#
_symmetry.space_group_name_H-M   'P 1'
#
loop_
_entity.id
_entity.type
_entity.pdbx_description
1 polymer ?
#
loop_
_entity_poly.entity_id
_entity_poly.type
_entity_poly.pdbx_seq_one_letter_code
_entity_poly.pdbx_strand_id
1 'polypeptide(L)'
;MTPCSSLPPGAAEPNFDGLENNPYRSRKQRQEWEVKALLEKVPAELICLDPRALAEVDVISLEQEKKERIERLGYDPESKAPFQPKPKKKGRSSTANLMKRKRKVMEEEHRDKVRQSLEQQSLKKKKVAKPVGTRPSALDRFVR
;
A
#
# COMPACT_ATOMS: atom_id res chain seq x y z
N MET A 1 22.69 -37.72 -36.86
CA MET A 1 22.59 -36.34 -36.37
C MET A 1 21.65 -36.32 -35.18
N THR A 2 22.20 -36.45 -33.98
CA THR A 2 21.47 -36.38 -32.71
C THR A 2 21.93 -35.11 -31.99
N PRO A 3 21.01 -34.30 -31.45
CA PRO A 3 21.34 -32.97 -30.95
C PRO A 3 22.10 -33.07 -29.62
N CYS A 4 23.25 -32.40 -29.53
CA CYS A 4 23.96 -32.22 -28.28
C CYS A 4 23.19 -31.23 -27.40
N SER A 5 22.62 -31.72 -26.30
CA SER A 5 22.27 -30.86 -25.16
C SER A 5 23.58 -30.46 -24.46
N SER A 6 24.07 -29.25 -24.68
CA SER A 6 25.16 -28.69 -23.88
C SER A 6 24.61 -28.26 -22.52
N LEU A 7 25.07 -28.90 -21.44
CA LEU A 7 24.76 -28.51 -20.07
C LEU A 7 25.74 -27.44 -19.59
N PRO A 8 25.34 -26.15 -19.49
CA PRO A 8 26.19 -25.14 -18.88
C PRO A 8 26.38 -25.43 -17.38
N PRO A 9 27.62 -25.56 -16.89
CA PRO A 9 27.86 -25.74 -15.46
C PRO A 9 27.42 -24.48 -14.71
N GLY A 10 26.54 -24.65 -13.72
CA GLY A 10 26.04 -23.56 -12.87
C GLY A 10 24.67 -22.97 -13.26
N ALA A 11 23.98 -23.50 -14.27
CA ALA A 11 22.65 -23.00 -14.68
C ALA A 11 21.46 -23.61 -13.91
N ALA A 12 21.68 -24.34 -12.82
CA ALA A 12 20.64 -24.98 -12.01
C ALA A 12 20.69 -24.50 -10.57
N GLU A 13 19.52 -24.33 -9.95
CA GLU A 13 19.41 -24.09 -8.51
C GLU A 13 19.70 -25.42 -7.76
N PRO A 14 20.74 -25.48 -6.92
CA PRO A 14 21.14 -26.72 -6.26
C PRO A 14 20.16 -27.16 -5.17
N ASN A 15 19.45 -26.21 -4.53
CA ASN A 15 18.41 -26.49 -3.56
C ASN A 15 17.04 -26.22 -4.21
N PHE A 16 16.32 -27.29 -4.53
CA PHE A 16 14.99 -27.20 -5.15
C PHE A 16 13.91 -27.11 -4.06
N ASP A 17 12.84 -26.36 -4.34
CA ASP A 17 11.65 -26.37 -3.49
C ASP A 17 10.82 -27.63 -3.78
N GLY A 18 10.81 -28.54 -2.80
CA GLY A 18 10.08 -29.80 -2.89
C GLY A 18 8.55 -29.65 -3.01
N LEU A 19 7.99 -28.54 -2.57
CA LEU A 19 6.55 -28.28 -2.63
C LEU A 19 6.13 -27.71 -3.98
N GLU A 20 6.91 -26.76 -4.51
CA GLU A 20 6.61 -26.14 -5.80
C GLU A 20 7.00 -27.03 -6.98
N ASN A 21 8.26 -27.47 -7.04
CA ASN A 21 8.84 -28.20 -8.18
C ASN A 21 9.79 -29.31 -7.72
N ASN A 22 9.23 -30.45 -7.34
CA ASN A 22 10.02 -31.62 -6.97
C ASN A 22 10.28 -32.53 -8.21
N PRO A 23 11.55 -32.70 -8.64
CA PRO A 23 11.89 -33.57 -9.77
C PRO A 23 11.69 -35.06 -9.47
N TYR A 24 11.68 -35.47 -8.20
CA TYR A 24 11.56 -36.85 -7.75
C TYR A 24 10.14 -37.23 -7.27
N ARG A 25 9.09 -36.58 -7.79
CA ARG A 25 7.69 -36.80 -7.35
C ARG A 25 7.19 -38.22 -7.61
N SER A 26 6.53 -38.80 -6.60
CA SER A 26 5.78 -40.05 -6.74
C SER A 26 4.46 -39.86 -7.49
N ARG A 27 3.83 -40.96 -7.94
CA ARG A 27 2.54 -40.91 -8.67
C ARG A 27 1.43 -40.22 -7.86
N LYS A 28 1.34 -40.49 -6.56
CA LYS A 28 0.33 -39.87 -5.68
C LYS A 28 0.56 -38.37 -5.52
N GLN A 29 1.81 -37.97 -5.28
CA GLN A 29 2.18 -36.56 -5.16
C GLN A 29 1.90 -35.78 -6.45
N ARG A 30 2.05 -36.42 -7.62
CA ARG A 30 1.70 -35.80 -8.90
C ARG A 30 0.19 -35.55 -9.02
N GLN A 31 -0.64 -36.55 -8.69
CA GLN A 31 -2.09 -36.41 -8.73
C GLN A 31 -2.58 -35.30 -7.79
N GLU A 32 -2.06 -35.25 -6.57
CA GLU A 32 -2.39 -34.20 -5.60
C GLU A 32 -1.95 -32.81 -6.08
N TRP A 33 -0.75 -32.72 -6.65
CA TRP A 33 -0.24 -31.46 -7.18
C TRP A 33 -1.03 -30.97 -8.40
N GLU A 34 -1.44 -31.86 -9.30
CA GLU A 34 -2.30 -31.51 -10.45
C GLU A 34 -3.65 -30.96 -9.98
N VAL A 35 -4.29 -31.61 -9.00
CA VAL A 35 -5.54 -31.10 -8.41
C VAL A 35 -5.34 -29.73 -7.79
N LYS A 36 -4.25 -29.55 -7.01
CA LYS A 36 -3.94 -28.27 -6.38
C LYS A 36 -3.67 -27.18 -7.41
N ALA A 37 -2.91 -27.48 -8.46
CA ALA A 37 -2.59 -26.55 -9.54
C ALA A 37 -3.84 -26.11 -10.32
N LEU A 38 -4.84 -26.99 -10.47
CA LEU A 38 -6.12 -26.66 -11.09
C LEU A 38 -6.97 -25.74 -10.21
N LEU A 39 -6.97 -25.97 -8.89
CA LEU A 39 -7.72 -25.14 -7.93
C LEU A 39 -7.10 -23.76 -7.75
N GLU A 40 -5.76 -23.68 -7.73
CA GLU A 40 -5.00 -22.43 -7.57
C GLU A 40 -4.73 -21.72 -8.91
N LYS A 41 -5.29 -22.22 -10.02
CA LYS A 41 -5.08 -21.66 -11.35
C LYS A 41 -5.53 -20.19 -11.39
N VAL A 42 -4.58 -19.31 -11.69
CA VAL A 42 -4.85 -17.87 -11.82
C VAL A 42 -5.75 -17.63 -13.05
N PRO A 43 -6.90 -16.97 -12.91
CA PRO A 43 -7.75 -16.58 -14.03
C PRO A 43 -7.04 -15.55 -14.94
N ALA A 44 -7.41 -15.53 -16.22
CA ALA A 44 -6.73 -14.71 -17.22
C ALA A 44 -6.81 -13.19 -16.92
N GLU A 45 -7.88 -12.75 -16.28
CA GLU A 45 -8.11 -11.34 -15.92
C GLU A 45 -7.11 -10.81 -14.88
N LEU A 46 -6.51 -11.70 -14.08
CA LEU A 46 -5.54 -11.32 -13.04
C LEU A 46 -4.10 -11.28 -13.56
N ILE A 47 -3.88 -11.49 -14.87
CA ILE A 47 -2.56 -11.41 -15.48
C ILE A 47 -2.25 -9.94 -15.76
N CYS A 48 -1.54 -9.30 -14.83
CA CYS A 48 -1.10 -7.91 -14.91
C CYS A 48 0.41 -7.81 -15.15
N LEU A 49 0.87 -6.65 -15.65
CA LEU A 49 2.31 -6.35 -15.78
C LEU A 49 3.02 -6.42 -14.42
N ASP A 50 2.40 -5.82 -13.40
CA ASP A 50 2.88 -5.84 -12.04
C ASP A 50 2.00 -6.74 -11.16
N PRO A 51 2.55 -7.82 -10.57
CA PRO A 51 1.76 -8.76 -9.77
C PRO A 51 1.29 -8.16 -8.43
N ARG A 52 1.88 -7.03 -8.00
CA ARG A 52 1.50 -6.32 -6.77
C ARG A 52 0.32 -5.38 -6.97
N ALA A 53 -0.01 -5.03 -8.21
CA ALA A 53 -1.12 -4.12 -8.51
C ALA A 53 -2.47 -4.68 -8.01
N LEU A 54 -2.62 -6.01 -7.94
CA LEU A 54 -3.82 -6.66 -7.41
C LEU A 54 -4.08 -6.38 -5.92
N ALA A 55 -3.04 -6.04 -5.16
CA ALA A 55 -3.16 -5.70 -3.74
C ALA A 55 -3.41 -4.20 -3.52
N GLU A 56 -3.32 -3.39 -4.57
CA GLU A 56 -3.53 -1.95 -4.48
C GLU A 56 -5.01 -1.61 -4.56
N VAL A 57 -5.36 -0.50 -3.92
CA VAL A 57 -6.74 -0.02 -3.90
C VAL A 57 -6.88 1.04 -4.97
N ASP A 58 -7.94 0.98 -5.75
CA ASP A 58 -8.26 2.02 -6.73
C ASP A 58 -8.68 3.31 -6.01
N VAL A 59 -7.71 4.23 -5.89
CA VAL A 59 -7.89 5.51 -5.22
C VAL A 59 -8.89 6.40 -5.97
N ILE A 60 -9.02 6.24 -7.29
CA ILE A 60 -9.87 7.10 -8.11
C ILE A 60 -11.33 6.82 -7.81
N SER A 61 -11.72 5.54 -7.86
CA SER A 61 -13.08 5.11 -7.57
C SER A 61 -13.47 5.44 -6.12
N LEU A 62 -12.57 5.23 -5.16
CA LEU A 62 -12.83 5.61 -3.76
C LEU A 62 -13.02 7.11 -3.55
N GLU A 63 -12.24 7.95 -4.23
CA GLU A 63 -12.41 9.40 -4.16
C GLU A 63 -13.74 9.86 -4.77
N GLN A 64 -14.19 9.22 -5.85
CA GLN A 64 -15.48 9.49 -6.48
C GLN A 64 -16.64 9.10 -5.56
N GLU A 65 -16.64 7.89 -5.02
CA GLU A 65 -17.66 7.43 -4.06
C GLU A 65 -17.73 8.34 -2.84
N LYS A 66 -16.58 8.80 -2.33
CA LYS A 66 -16.52 9.77 -1.23
C LYS A 66 -17.18 11.09 -1.61
N LYS A 67 -16.89 11.65 -2.78
CA LYS A 67 -17.50 12.89 -3.26
C LYS A 67 -19.01 12.76 -3.40
N GLU A 68 -19.49 11.71 -4.05
CA GLU A 68 -20.92 11.44 -4.20
C GLU A 68 -21.64 11.27 -2.86
N ARG A 69 -20.97 10.63 -1.89
CA ARG A 69 -21.49 10.47 -0.54
C ARG A 69 -21.61 11.82 0.18
N ILE A 70 -20.61 12.70 0.04
CA ILE A 70 -20.62 14.05 0.59
C ILE A 70 -21.74 14.88 -0.05
N GLU A 71 -21.92 14.79 -1.37
CA GLU A 71 -22.97 15.49 -2.09
C GLU A 71 -24.37 15.03 -1.66
N ARG A 72 -24.58 13.71 -1.51
CA ARG A 72 -25.86 13.14 -1.03
C ARG A 72 -26.19 13.54 0.40
N LEU A 73 -25.20 13.54 1.29
CA LEU A 73 -25.40 13.88 2.70
C LEU A 73 -25.44 15.40 2.95
N GLY A 74 -24.90 16.20 2.03
CA GLY A 74 -24.76 17.66 2.18
C GLY A 74 -23.77 18.07 3.28
N TYR A 75 -23.09 17.12 3.91
CA TYR A 75 -22.05 17.32 4.91
C TYR A 75 -21.06 16.15 4.86
N ASP A 76 -19.78 16.43 5.11
CA ASP A 76 -18.73 15.41 5.13
C ASP A 76 -18.62 14.81 6.55
N PRO A 77 -19.02 13.54 6.76
CA PRO A 77 -18.99 12.89 8.06
C PRO A 77 -17.56 12.68 8.59
N GLU A 78 -16.55 12.68 7.71
CA GLU A 78 -15.14 12.48 8.09
C GLU A 78 -14.40 13.81 8.28
N SER A 79 -15.04 14.95 7.96
CA SER A 79 -14.44 16.26 8.12
C SER A 79 -14.20 16.60 9.59
N LYS A 80 -12.98 17.04 9.91
CA LYS A 80 -12.70 17.61 11.24
C LYS A 80 -13.55 18.85 11.44
N ALA A 81 -14.35 18.85 12.49
CA ALA A 81 -15.16 20.00 12.86
C ALA A 81 -14.29 21.25 13.00
N PRO A 82 -14.72 22.42 12.48
CA PRO A 82 -13.93 23.64 12.51
C PRO A 82 -13.69 24.08 13.96
N PHE A 83 -12.48 24.54 14.26
CA PHE A 83 -12.11 25.02 15.59
C PHE A 83 -12.96 26.23 16.01
N GLN A 84 -13.79 26.04 17.04
CA GLN A 84 -14.60 27.09 17.64
C GLN A 84 -14.01 27.54 18.98
N PRO A 85 -13.42 28.75 19.07
CA PRO A 85 -12.82 29.24 20.31
C PRO A 85 -13.90 29.62 21.35
N LYS A 86 -13.77 29.11 22.57
CA LYS A 86 -14.67 29.48 23.69
C LYS A 86 -14.57 30.98 24.02
N PRO A 87 -15.70 31.68 24.24
CA PRO A 87 -15.70 33.09 24.64
C PRO A 87 -15.13 33.24 26.06
N LYS A 88 -14.30 34.27 26.26
CA LYS A 88 -13.71 34.63 27.56
C LYS A 88 -14.37 35.92 28.08
N LYS A 89 -14.63 35.99 29.39
CA LYS A 89 -15.21 37.17 30.07
C LYS A 89 -14.23 38.36 30.08
N LYS A 90 -14.74 39.55 30.47
CA LYS A 90 -13.96 40.77 30.74
C LYS A 90 -13.19 41.30 29.51
N GLY A 91 -13.88 41.53 28.39
CA GLY A 91 -13.32 42.15 27.17
C GLY A 91 -12.30 41.32 26.38
N ARG A 92 -11.89 40.15 26.90
CA ARG A 92 -10.88 39.27 26.29
C ARG A 92 -11.38 38.50 25.06
N SER A 93 -12.66 38.61 24.72
CA SER A 93 -13.32 37.97 23.57
C SER A 93 -13.71 38.95 22.45
N SER A 94 -13.02 40.08 22.33
CA SER A 94 -13.21 40.95 21.17
C SER A 94 -13.03 40.21 19.85
N THR A 95 -13.73 40.67 18.80
CA THR A 95 -13.70 40.10 17.44
C THR A 95 -12.28 39.89 16.94
N ALA A 96 -11.40 40.89 17.14
CA ALA A 96 -9.98 40.82 16.81
C ALA A 96 -9.24 39.68 17.54
N ASN A 97 -9.51 39.48 18.83
CA ASN A 97 -8.87 38.44 19.64
C ASN A 97 -9.40 37.02 19.33
N LEU A 98 -10.63 36.90 18.82
CA LEU A 98 -11.18 35.65 18.31
C LEU A 98 -10.55 35.27 16.97
N MET A 99 -10.43 36.22 16.04
CA MET A 99 -9.76 36.00 14.74
C MET A 99 -8.29 35.64 14.91
N LYS A 100 -7.56 36.31 15.82
CA LYS A 100 -6.17 35.96 16.16
C LYS A 100 -6.04 34.53 16.65
N ARG A 101 -6.97 34.05 17.49
CA ARG A 101 -6.97 32.66 17.98
C ARG A 101 -7.26 31.65 16.88
N LYS A 102 -8.25 31.91 16.01
CA LYS A 102 -8.52 31.05 14.84
C LYS A 102 -7.30 30.98 13.91
N ARG A 103 -6.70 32.12 13.58
CA ARG A 103 -5.49 32.17 12.73
C ARG A 103 -4.32 31.40 13.32
N LYS A 104 -4.08 31.52 14.63
CA LYS A 104 -3.01 30.75 15.30
C LYS A 104 -3.20 29.25 15.14
N VAL A 105 -4.41 28.74 15.40
CA VAL A 105 -4.71 27.30 15.24
C VAL A 105 -4.58 26.87 13.77
N MET A 106 -5.08 27.66 12.82
CA MET A 106 -4.91 27.37 11.39
C MET A 106 -3.43 27.34 10.95
N GLU A 107 -2.62 28.25 11.48
CA GLU A 107 -1.19 28.32 11.18
C GLU A 107 -0.41 27.15 11.81
N GLU A 108 -0.75 26.78 13.05
CA GLU A 108 -0.22 25.60 13.73
C GLU A 108 -0.54 24.32 12.93
N GLU A 109 -1.80 24.12 12.56
CA GLU A 109 -2.23 22.98 11.73
C GLU A 109 -1.52 22.96 10.36
N HIS A 110 -1.32 24.12 9.74
CA HIS A 110 -0.59 24.21 8.48
C HIS A 110 0.88 23.81 8.64
N ARG A 111 1.55 24.29 9.69
CA ARG A 111 2.94 23.92 10.01
C ARG A 111 3.07 22.42 10.24
N ASP A 112 2.14 21.82 10.97
CA ASP A 112 2.15 20.37 11.23
C ASP A 112 1.93 19.54 9.96
N LYS A 113 1.02 19.97 9.08
CA LYS A 113 0.81 19.32 7.76
C LYS A 113 2.07 19.40 6.88
N VAL A 114 2.76 20.54 6.87
CA VAL A 114 4.01 20.70 6.12
C VAL A 114 5.09 19.78 6.68
N ARG A 115 5.24 19.70 8.01
CA ARG A 115 6.19 18.76 8.65
C ARG A 115 5.90 17.31 8.28
N GLN A 116 4.65 16.87 8.38
CA GLN A 116 4.24 15.51 8.01
C GLN A 116 4.53 15.21 6.53
N SER A 117 4.29 16.17 5.64
CA SER A 117 4.55 16.01 4.21
C SER A 117 6.06 15.85 3.92
N LEU A 118 6.91 16.64 4.60
CA LEU A 118 8.36 16.54 4.49
C LEU A 118 8.89 15.20 5.03
N GLU A 119 8.37 14.74 6.17
CA GLU A 119 8.72 13.43 6.73
C GLU A 119 8.34 12.29 5.78
N GLN A 120 7.14 12.30 5.22
CA GLN A 120 6.70 11.30 4.24
C GLN A 120 7.59 11.30 2.99
N GLN A 121 7.97 12.46 2.46
CA GLN A 121 8.90 12.55 1.35
C GLN A 121 10.27 11.96 1.70
N SER A 122 10.78 12.23 2.91
CA SER A 122 12.05 11.66 3.38
C SER A 122 12.00 10.12 3.45
N LEU A 123 10.89 9.56 3.92
CA LEU A 123 10.69 8.11 3.99
C LEU A 123 10.57 7.48 2.59
N LYS A 124 9.87 8.13 1.66
CA LYS A 124 9.80 7.69 0.26
C LYS A 124 11.18 7.68 -0.38
N LYS A 125 11.99 8.74 -0.21
CA LYS A 125 13.38 8.79 -0.69
C LYS A 125 14.24 7.66 -0.10
N LYS A 126 14.13 7.38 1.20
CA LYS A 126 14.82 6.25 1.84
C LYS A 126 14.36 4.89 1.31
N LYS A 127 13.09 4.72 0.97
CA LYS A 127 12.56 3.49 0.37
C LYS A 127 13.07 3.29 -1.06
N VAL A 128 13.15 4.34 -1.87
CA VAL A 128 13.71 4.30 -3.24
C VAL A 128 15.22 4.06 -3.24
N ALA A 129 15.93 4.48 -2.19
CA ALA A 129 17.35 4.21 -2.01
C ALA A 129 17.68 2.78 -1.53
N LYS A 130 16.69 1.97 -1.14
CA LYS A 130 16.92 0.52 -0.90
C LYS A 130 17.07 -0.18 -2.26
N PRO A 131 18.04 -1.09 -2.43
CA PRO A 131 18.28 -1.73 -3.72
C PRO A 131 17.04 -2.49 -4.17
N VAL A 132 16.60 -2.22 -5.41
CA VAL A 132 15.38 -2.74 -6.05
C VAL A 132 15.43 -4.28 -6.26
N GLY A 133 16.52 -4.95 -5.87
CA GLY A 133 16.74 -6.39 -6.05
C GLY A 133 16.61 -7.26 -4.79
N THR A 134 16.30 -6.69 -3.61
CA THR A 134 16.15 -7.52 -2.40
C THR A 134 14.76 -8.16 -2.38
N ARG A 135 14.71 -9.51 -2.39
CA ARG A 135 13.47 -10.27 -2.21
C ARG A 135 12.78 -9.79 -0.92
N PRO A 136 11.47 -9.48 -0.93
CA PRO A 136 10.79 -8.98 0.25
C PRO A 136 10.86 -10.03 1.37
N SER A 137 11.21 -9.58 2.58
CA SER A 137 11.29 -10.46 3.75
C SER A 137 9.90 -10.92 4.15
N ALA A 138 9.78 -12.15 4.65
CA ALA A 138 8.53 -12.64 5.25
C ALA A 138 7.99 -11.69 6.34
N LEU A 139 8.89 -10.95 7.00
CA LEU A 139 8.57 -9.99 8.06
C LEU A 139 7.96 -8.67 7.54
N ASP A 140 8.23 -8.31 6.28
CA ASP A 140 7.70 -7.07 5.67
C ASP A 140 6.17 -7.12 5.50
N ARG A 141 5.56 -8.31 5.57
CA ARG A 141 4.10 -8.52 5.47
C ARG A 141 3.35 -8.07 6.73
N PHE A 142 4.04 -7.90 7.86
CA PHE A 142 3.42 -7.61 9.16
C PHE A 142 3.59 -6.15 9.61
N VAL A 143 4.26 -5.31 8.81
CA VAL A 143 4.47 -3.90 9.14
C VAL A 143 3.22 -3.10 8.73
N ARG A 144 2.38 -2.78 9.72
CA ARG A 144 1.21 -1.90 9.61
C ARG A 144 1.57 -0.46 9.96
#